data_AF-A0A7C7RKJ9-F1
#
_entry.id   AF-A0A7C7RKJ9-F1
#
_cell.length_a   1.000
_cell.length_b   1.000
_cell.length_c   1.000
_cell.angle_alpha   90.00
_cell.angle_beta   90.00
_cell.angle_gamma   90.00
#
_symmetry.space_group_name_H-M   'P 1'
#
loop_
_entity.id
_entity.type
_entity.pdbx_description
1 polymer ?
#
loop_
_entity_poly.entity_id
_entity_poly.type
_entity_poly.pdbx_seq_one_letter_code
_entity_poly.pdbx_strand_id
1 'polypeptide(L)' 'MKREFLGSTRVTTGYQITVPRDLRKYLGIKKGDKILFWLEGDKVVLEKV' A
#
# COMPACT_ATOMS: atom_id res chain seq x y z
N MET A 1 -19.62 -4.01 2.59
CA MET A 1 -18.20 -3.57 2.52
C MET A 1 -17.96 -2.93 1.17
N LYS A 2 -17.57 -1.66 1.13
CA LYS A 2 -17.25 -0.96 -0.13
C LYS A 2 -15.74 -1.02 -0.33
N ARG A 3 -15.28 -1.58 -1.46
CA ARG A 3 -13.88 -1.53 -1.88
C ARG A 3 -13.75 -0.41 -2.90
N GLU A 4 -12.78 0.47 -2.72
CA GLU A 4 -12.45 1.52 -3.67
C GLU A 4 -11.09 1.20 -4.30
N PHE A 5 -11.01 1.30 -5.62
CA PHE A 5 -9.76 1.08 -6.34
C PHE A 5 -8.96 2.39 -6.36
N LEU A 6 -7.82 2.40 -5.68
CA LEU A 6 -6.95 3.58 -5.57
C LEU A 6 -5.68 3.49 -6.44
N GLY A 7 -5.57 2.43 -7.26
CA GLY A 7 -4.48 2.23 -8.21
C GLY A 7 -3.82 0.84 -8.13
N SER A 8 -2.93 0.56 -9.08
CA SER A 8 -2.11 -0.65 -9.12
C SER A 8 -0.65 -0.29 -9.43
N THR A 9 0.26 -1.18 -9.05
CA THR A 9 1.70 -1.05 -9.34
C THR A 9 2.24 -2.42 -9.71
N ARG A 10 3.34 -2.45 -10.45
CA ARG A 10 4.13 -3.66 -10.66
C ARG A 10 5.18 -3.80 -9.57
N VAL A 11 5.61 -5.04 -9.34
CA VAL A 11 6.76 -5.36 -8.51
C VAL A 11 8.02 -5.06 -9.31
N THR A 12 8.96 -4.33 -8.73
CA THR A 12 10.26 -4.02 -9.36
C THR A 12 11.27 -5.14 -9.13
N THR A 13 12.44 -5.07 -9.77
CA THR A 13 13.55 -6.04 -9.60
C THR A 13 14.03 -6.17 -8.16
N GLY A 14 13.81 -5.15 -7.32
CA GLY A 14 14.12 -5.17 -5.89
C GLY A 14 12.96 -5.64 -5.01
N TYR A 15 11.92 -6.26 -5.59
CA TYR A 15 10.69 -6.67 -4.91
C TYR A 15 9.93 -5.52 -4.21
N GLN A 16 10.12 -4.29 -4.70
CA GLN A 16 9.43 -3.12 -4.17
C GLN A 16 8.14 -2.88 -4.96
N ILE A 17 7.16 -2.32 -4.27
CA ILE A 17 5.93 -1.80 -4.86
C ILE A 17 5.84 -0.29 -4.63
N THR A 18 5.39 0.45 -5.64
CA THR A 18 5.17 1.89 -5.49
C THR A 18 3.80 2.13 -4.88
N VAL A 19 3.71 2.88 -3.78
CA VAL A 19 2.42 3.33 -3.26
C VAL A 19 1.82 4.37 -4.23
N PRO A 20 0.69 4.11 -4.90
CA PRO A 20 0.11 5.03 -5.88
C PRO A 20 -0.18 6.42 -5.30
N ARG A 21 -0.20 7.44 -6.15
CA ARG A 21 -0.34 8.85 -5.71
C ARG A 21 -1.61 9.06 -4.87
N ASP A 22 -2.74 8.52 -5.31
CA ASP A 22 -4.02 8.73 -4.63
C ASP A 22 -4.09 7.96 -3.32
N LEU A 23 -3.55 6.75 -3.26
CA LEU A 23 -3.37 6.00 -2.01
C LEU A 23 -2.48 6.75 -1.01
N ARG A 24 -1.37 7.35 -1.45
CA ARG A 24 -0.51 8.17 -0.59
C ARG A 24 -1.22 9.39 -0.03
N LYS A 25 -2.00 10.09 -0.85
CA LYS A 25 -2.78 11.26 -0.41
C LYS A 25 -3.86 10.84 0.60
N TYR A 26 -4.59 9.78 0.29
CA TYR A 26 -5.67 9.27 1.12
C TYR A 26 -5.17 8.84 2.51
N LEU A 27 -4.04 8.13 2.57
CA LEU A 27 -3.44 7.64 3.82
C LEU A 27 -2.43 8.61 4.46
N GLY A 28 -2.17 9.76 3.84
CA GLY A 28 -1.16 10.72 4.32
C GLY A 28 0.25 10.15 4.43
N ILE A 29 0.64 9.24 3.53
CA ILE A 29 1.96 8.58 3.54
C ILE A 29 3.04 9.52 3.00
N LYS A 30 4.13 9.67 3.75
CA LYS A 30 5.31 10.48 3.44
C LYS A 30 6.56 9.61 3.34
N LYS A 31 7.65 10.19 2.80
CA LYS A 31 8.95 9.52 2.78
C LYS A 31 9.43 9.28 4.21
N GLY A 32 9.86 8.05 4.50
CA GLY A 32 10.32 7.65 5.83
C GLY A 32 9.25 7.03 6.73
N ASP A 33 7.97 7.09 6.34
CA ASP A 33 6.89 6.43 7.09
C ASP A 33 7.08 4.91 7.07
N LYS A 34 6.80 4.28 8.21
CA LYS A 34 6.79 2.82 8.34
C LYS A 34 5.41 2.27 7.95
N ILE A 35 5.41 1.24 7.12
CA ILE A 35 4.21 0.50 6.72
C ILE A 35 4.31 -0.91 7.29
N LEU A 36 3.26 -1.35 7.96
CA LEU A 36 3.11 -2.72 8.45
C LEU A 36 2.43 -3.57 7.37
N PHE A 37 2.82 -4.84 7.33
CA PHE A 37 2.27 -5.84 6.43
C PHE A 37 1.56 -6.89 7.29
N TRP A 38 0.26 -7.03 7.10
CA TRP A 38 -0.57 -8.02 7.78
C TRP A 38 -1.03 -9.07 6.78
N LEU A 39 -0.99 -10.34 7.18
CA LEU A 39 -1.56 -11.43 6.40
C LEU A 39 -2.98 -11.70 6.90
N GLU A 40 -3.97 -11.51 6.03
CA GLU A 40 -5.38 -11.81 6.31
C GLU A 40 -5.86 -12.86 5.30
N GLY A 41 -5.72 -14.15 5.66
CA GLY A 41 -6.05 -15.25 4.75
C GLY A 41 -5.12 -15.27 3.55
N ASP A 42 -5.66 -14.98 2.36
CA ASP A 42 -4.96 -15.00 1.07
C ASP A 42 -4.53 -13.60 0.57
N LYS A 43 -4.79 -12.54 1.35
CA LYS A 43 -4.45 -11.16 1.00
C LYS A 43 -3.49 -10.54 2.03
N VAL A 44 -2.71 -9.59 1.55
CA VAL A 44 -1.88 -8.72 2.40
C VAL A 44 -2.59 -7.39 2.60
N VAL A 45 -2.70 -6.94 3.85
CA VAL A 45 -3.20 -5.62 4.22
C VAL A 45 -2.02 -4.76 4.64
N LEU A 46 -1.95 -3.54 4.11
CA LEU A 46 -0.94 -2.56 4.46
C LEU A 46 -1.54 -1.55 5.44
N GLU A 47 -0.83 -1.27 6.53
CA GLU A 47 -1.23 -0.31 7.55
C GLU A 47 -0.12 0.70 7.81
N LYS A 48 -0.47 1.99 7.86
CA LYS A 48 0.45 3.05 8.20
C LYS A 48 0.56 3.19 9.73
N VAL A 49 1.78 3.33 10.25
CA VAL A 49 2.07 3.69 11.66
C VAL A 49 2.05 5.21 11.84
#